data_AF-A0A2Z7DET7-F1
#
_entry.id   AF-A0A2Z7DET7-F1
#
_cell.length_a   1.000
_cell.length_b   1.000
_cell.length_c   1.000
_cell.angle_alpha   90.00
_cell.angle_beta   90.00
_cell.angle_gamma   90.00
#
_symmetry.space_group_name_H-M   'P 1'
#
loop_
_entity.id
_entity.type
_entity.pdbx_description
1 polymer ?
#
loop_
_entity_poly.entity_id
_entity_poly.type
_entity_poly.pdbx_seq_one_letter_code
_entity_poly.pdbx_strand_id
1 'polypeptide(L)'
;MVARENKSAWADSDSDESKSEDSSSSDSEDEVQCLMADDTEEVFDFSNPEFTREDLVTALNEMVLEYKKLSQSFTEFKAEEESCATSAELVGSGAMQAALSKLNNENAELKNRNCKELINNLVIKPE
;
A
#
# COMPACT_ATOMS: atom_id res chain seq x y z
N MET A 1 6.03 9.02 20.55
CA MET A 1 4.91 9.52 19.72
C MET A 1 5.40 10.73 18.95
N VAL A 2 5.78 10.56 17.69
CA VAL A 2 5.93 11.66 16.72
C VAL A 2 5.54 11.08 15.35
N ALA A 3 4.37 11.49 14.86
CA ALA A 3 3.89 11.16 13.53
C ALA A 3 4.60 12.08 12.52
N ARG A 4 5.10 11.52 11.41
CA ARG A 4 5.62 12.31 10.30
C ARG A 4 4.51 12.48 9.28
N GLU A 5 3.99 13.71 9.22
CA GLU A 5 2.94 14.14 8.30
C GLU A 5 3.49 14.20 6.87
N ASN A 6 2.73 13.63 5.93
CA ASN A 6 2.96 13.71 4.49
C ASN A 6 2.28 14.97 3.93
N LYS A 7 3.05 15.88 3.35
CA LYS A 7 2.50 17.03 2.60
C LYS A 7 2.44 16.67 1.11
N SER A 8 1.26 16.32 0.60
CA SER A 8 0.98 16.33 -0.83
C SER A 8 0.61 17.75 -1.25
N ALA A 9 1.50 18.42 -2.00
CA ALA A 9 1.20 19.70 -2.64
C ALA A 9 0.62 19.41 -4.03
N TRP A 10 -0.69 19.63 -4.18
CA TRP A 10 -1.32 19.73 -5.49
C TRP A 10 -1.28 21.21 -5.88
N ALA A 11 -0.71 21.51 -7.04
CA ALA A 11 -0.73 22.84 -7.63
C ALA A 11 -1.97 22.95 -8.52
N ASP A 12 -2.87 23.87 -8.17
CA ASP A 12 -3.90 24.39 -9.08
C ASP A 12 -3.21 25.24 -10.14
N SER A 13 -3.34 24.84 -11.41
CA SER A 13 -3.08 25.73 -12.54
C SER A 13 -4.41 26.28 -13.03
N ASP A 14 -4.80 27.43 -12.50
CA ASP A 14 -5.76 28.33 -13.12
C ASP A 14 -5.07 28.96 -14.35
N SER A 15 -5.44 28.50 -15.55
CA SER A 15 -5.03 29.17 -16.78
C SER A 15 -6.08 30.22 -17.14
N ASP A 16 -5.68 31.48 -16.97
CA ASP A 16 -6.44 32.69 -17.22
C ASP A 16 -6.97 32.82 -18.66
N GLU A 17 -8.22 33.26 -18.76
CA GLU A 17 -8.88 33.74 -19.96
C GLU A 17 -8.05 34.85 -20.64
N SER A 18 -7.52 34.59 -21.83
CA SER A 18 -6.94 35.65 -22.67
C SER A 18 -7.97 36.16 -23.67
N LYS A 19 -8.31 37.44 -23.48
CA LYS A 19 -9.29 38.22 -24.23
C LYS A 19 -8.82 38.51 -25.65
N SER A 20 -9.82 38.62 -26.53
CA SER A 20 -9.76 39.06 -27.91
C SER A 20 -9.19 40.48 -28.05
N GLU A 21 -8.24 40.63 -28.97
CA GLU A 21 -7.85 41.93 -29.53
C GLU A 21 -8.22 41.93 -31.02
N ASP A 22 -9.21 42.75 -31.37
CA ASP A 22 -9.47 43.16 -32.74
C ASP A 22 -8.28 43.99 -33.24
N SER A 23 -7.72 43.60 -34.38
CA SER A 23 -6.82 44.48 -35.14
C SER A 23 -7.10 44.33 -36.62
N SER A 24 -7.82 45.33 -37.13
CA SER A 24 -8.04 45.59 -38.55
C SER A 24 -6.76 46.16 -39.16
N SER A 25 -6.28 45.62 -40.29
CA SER A 25 -5.28 46.30 -41.11
C SER A 25 -5.34 45.88 -42.58
N SER A 26 -5.85 46.82 -43.38
CA SER A 26 -5.45 47.29 -44.72
C SER A 26 -5.24 46.30 -45.88
N ASP A 27 -6.09 46.53 -46.88
CA ASP A 27 -6.07 46.17 -48.30
C ASP A 27 -4.66 45.92 -48.90
N SER A 28 -4.41 44.68 -49.30
CA SER A 28 -3.43 44.31 -50.31
C SER A 28 -4.00 43.18 -51.14
N GLU A 29 -4.17 43.44 -52.43
CA GLU A 29 -4.51 42.50 -53.48
C GLU A 29 -3.35 41.53 -53.72
N ASP A 30 -3.19 40.59 -52.80
CA ASP A 30 -2.54 39.32 -53.05
C ASP A 30 -3.65 38.26 -52.97
N GLU A 31 -3.92 37.61 -54.09
CA GLU A 31 -4.66 36.36 -54.14
C GLU A 31 -3.85 35.29 -53.39
N VAL A 32 -3.80 35.38 -52.06
CA VAL A 32 -3.52 34.24 -51.20
C VAL A 32 -4.71 33.32 -51.39
N GLN A 33 -4.58 32.45 -52.37
CA GLN A 33 -5.38 31.27 -52.51
C GLN A 33 -5.25 30.53 -51.18
N CYS A 34 -6.20 30.77 -50.28
CA CYS A 34 -6.38 29.96 -49.09
C CYS A 34 -6.62 28.56 -49.62
N LEU A 35 -5.55 27.77 -49.68
CA LEU A 35 -5.62 26.37 -49.38
C LEU A 35 -6.25 26.32 -47.99
N MET A 36 -7.59 26.33 -47.98
CA MET A 36 -8.31 25.40 -47.15
C MET A 36 -7.68 24.07 -47.57
N ALA A 37 -6.57 23.70 -46.92
CA ALA A 37 -6.39 22.31 -46.60
C ALA A 37 -7.75 22.00 -46.00
N ASP A 38 -8.54 21.21 -46.73
CA ASP A 38 -9.56 20.45 -46.06
C ASP A 38 -8.75 19.79 -44.95
N ASP A 39 -8.84 20.36 -43.76
CA ASP A 39 -8.89 19.59 -42.57
C ASP A 39 -10.08 18.65 -42.86
N THR A 40 -9.80 17.58 -43.62
CA THR A 40 -10.02 16.26 -43.10
C THR A 40 -9.39 16.27 -41.71
N GLU A 41 -10.09 16.94 -40.77
CA GLU A 41 -10.46 16.31 -39.53
C GLU A 41 -10.64 14.88 -39.94
N GLU A 42 -9.66 14.06 -39.56
CA GLU A 42 -9.79 12.64 -39.54
C GLU A 42 -11.05 12.42 -38.70
N VAL A 43 -12.20 12.47 -39.38
CA VAL A 43 -13.51 12.17 -38.84
C VAL A 43 -13.31 10.73 -38.52
N PHE A 44 -12.90 10.49 -37.28
CA PHE A 44 -12.71 9.17 -36.75
C PHE A 44 -14.05 8.51 -37.02
N ASP A 45 -14.07 7.62 -38.02
CA ASP A 45 -15.28 6.94 -38.39
C ASP A 45 -15.58 6.04 -37.19
N PHE A 46 -16.39 6.56 -36.26
CA PHE A 46 -16.85 5.86 -35.08
C PHE A 46 -17.66 4.60 -35.47
N SER A 47 -17.88 4.37 -36.77
CA SER A 47 -18.47 3.15 -37.33
C SER A 47 -17.61 1.91 -37.17
N ASN A 48 -16.62 1.83 -36.26
CA ASN A 48 -16.00 0.56 -35.91
C ASN A 48 -17.11 -0.37 -35.35
N PRO A 49 -17.63 -1.32 -36.13
CA PRO A 49 -18.90 -1.97 -35.82
C PRO A 49 -18.73 -3.05 -34.75
N GLU A 50 -17.48 -3.34 -34.35
CA GLU A 50 -17.13 -4.37 -33.37
C GLU A 50 -17.23 -3.90 -31.91
N PHE A 51 -17.35 -2.59 -31.65
CA PHE A 51 -17.42 -2.08 -30.28
C PHE A 51 -18.60 -1.12 -30.12
N THR A 52 -19.68 -1.65 -29.56
CA THR A 52 -20.88 -0.87 -29.27
C THR A 52 -20.67 -0.02 -28.03
N ARG A 53 -21.50 1.02 -27.86
CA ARG A 53 -21.54 1.82 -26.63
C ARG A 53 -21.84 0.94 -25.41
N GLU A 54 -22.67 -0.07 -25.61
CA GLU A 54 -23.06 -1.05 -24.61
C GLU A 54 -21.86 -1.91 -24.18
N ASP A 55 -20.99 -2.28 -25.12
CA ASP A 55 -19.74 -3.01 -24.83
C ASP A 55 -18.81 -2.15 -23.96
N LEU A 56 -18.69 -0.86 -24.25
CA LEU A 56 -17.89 0.06 -23.44
C LEU A 56 -18.41 0.19 -22.01
N VAL A 57 -19.72 0.38 -21.87
CA VAL A 57 -20.37 0.50 -20.55
C VAL A 57 -20.20 -0.80 -19.76
N THR A 58 -20.30 -1.94 -20.42
CA THR A 58 -20.12 -3.26 -19.80
C THR A 58 -18.68 -3.44 -19.34
N ALA A 59 -17.69 -3.20 -20.21
CA ALA A 59 -16.28 -3.30 -19.87
C ALA A 59 -15.90 -2.38 -18.69
N LEU A 60 -16.39 -1.14 -18.69
CA LEU A 60 -16.18 -0.20 -17.58
C LEU A 60 -16.77 -0.73 -16.27
N ASN A 61 -18.00 -1.24 -16.29
CA ASN A 61 -18.64 -1.81 -15.10
C ASN A 61 -17.88 -3.03 -14.56
N GLU A 62 -17.43 -3.92 -15.45
CA GLU A 62 -16.63 -5.08 -15.08
C GLU A 62 -15.31 -4.67 -14.43
N MET A 63 -14.59 -3.71 -15.01
CA MET A 63 -13.35 -3.19 -14.41
C MET A 63 -13.58 -2.57 -13.04
N VAL A 64 -14.66 -1.80 -12.85
CA VAL A 64 -15.00 -1.22 -11.54
C VAL A 64 -15.30 -2.32 -10.52
N LEU A 65 -16.00 -3.39 -10.93
CA LEU A 65 -16.31 -4.52 -10.06
C LEU A 65 -15.04 -5.28 -9.65
N GLU A 66 -14.16 -5.58 -10.61
CA GLU A 66 -12.91 -6.30 -10.34
C GLU A 66 -11.96 -5.46 -9.49
N TYR A 67 -11.87 -4.14 -9.73
CA TYR A 67 -11.11 -3.24 -8.87
C TYR A 67 -11.63 -3.26 -7.43
N LYS A 68 -12.96 -3.24 -7.25
CA LYS A 68 -13.57 -3.31 -5.91
C LYS A 68 -13.24 -4.63 -5.21
N LYS A 69 -13.31 -5.76 -5.92
CA LYS A 69 -12.92 -7.07 -5.38
C LYS A 69 -11.44 -7.08 -4.98
N LEU A 70 -10.56 -6.59 -5.85
CA LEU A 70 -9.12 -6.53 -5.59
C LEU A 70 -8.80 -5.63 -4.39
N SER A 71 -9.46 -4.47 -4.29
CA SER A 71 -9.32 -3.56 -3.15
C SER A 71 -9.74 -4.21 -1.84
N GLN A 72 -10.85 -4.95 -1.85
CA GLN A 72 -11.30 -5.70 -0.67
C GLN A 72 -10.28 -6.78 -0.28
N SER A 73 -9.83 -7.60 -1.23
CA SER A 73 -8.82 -8.63 -0.98
C SER A 73 -7.52 -8.05 -0.43
N PHE A 74 -7.10 -6.87 -0.87
CA PHE A 74 -5.93 -6.19 -0.31
C PHE A 74 -6.12 -5.80 1.16
N THR A 75 -7.32 -5.33 1.55
CA THR A 75 -7.62 -5.02 2.95
C THR A 75 -7.66 -6.28 3.83
N GLU A 76 -8.22 -7.37 3.32
CA GLU A 76 -8.26 -8.67 4.01
C GLU A 76 -6.85 -9.25 4.17
N PHE A 77 -6.03 -9.19 3.12
CA PHE A 77 -4.64 -9.63 3.14
C PHE A 77 -3.82 -8.88 4.20
N LYS A 78 -3.98 -7.55 4.30
CA LYS A 78 -3.32 -6.77 5.35
C LYS A 78 -3.73 -7.20 6.76
N ALA A 79 -5.02 -7.44 6.98
CA ALA A 79 -5.51 -7.89 8.28
C ALA A 79 -4.98 -9.29 8.63
N GLU A 80 -4.89 -10.19 7.65
CA GLU A 80 -4.31 -11.52 7.83
C GLU A 80 -2.80 -11.48 8.09
N GLU A 81 -2.05 -10.63 7.38
CA GLU A 81 -0.61 -10.41 7.59
C GLU A 81 -0.33 -9.98 9.04
N GLU A 82 -1.06 -8.98 9.53
CA GLU A 82 -0.95 -8.49 10.92
C GLU A 82 -1.31 -9.59 11.94
N SER A 83 -2.33 -10.40 11.64
CA SER A 83 -2.70 -11.55 12.47
C SER A 83 -1.62 -12.64 12.48
N CYS A 84 -0.99 -12.90 11.34
CA CYS A 84 0.03 -13.94 11.22
C CYS A 84 1.33 -13.52 11.91
N ALA A 85 1.76 -12.27 11.74
CA ALA A 85 2.92 -11.70 12.41
C ALA A 85 2.80 -11.79 13.93
N THR A 86 1.63 -11.42 14.49
CA THR A 86 1.40 -11.52 15.93
C THR A 86 1.38 -12.98 16.40
N SER A 87 0.83 -13.91 15.62
CA SER A 87 0.76 -15.33 15.99
C SER A 87 2.14 -16.02 16.03
N ALA A 88 3.01 -15.78 15.03
CA ALA A 88 4.33 -16.37 14.97
C ALA A 88 5.24 -15.82 16.09
N GLU A 89 5.14 -14.52 16.38
CA GLU A 89 5.87 -13.88 17.47
C GLU A 89 5.38 -14.37 18.85
N LEU A 90 4.07 -14.54 19.04
CA LEU A 90 3.49 -15.09 20.27
C LEU A 90 3.94 -16.54 20.53
N VAL A 91 3.90 -17.40 19.51
CA VAL A 91 4.27 -18.81 19.63
C VAL A 91 5.75 -18.95 19.97
N GLY A 92 6.63 -18.18 19.33
CA GLY A 92 8.06 -18.16 19.64
C GLY A 92 8.34 -17.67 21.07
N SER A 93 7.68 -16.60 21.50
CA SER A 93 7.83 -16.01 22.83
C SER A 93 7.37 -16.95 23.95
N GLY A 94 6.20 -17.59 23.80
CA GLY A 94 5.64 -18.48 24.82
C GLY A 94 6.49 -19.73 25.09
N ALA A 95 7.03 -20.35 24.03
CA ALA A 95 7.90 -21.52 24.17
C ALA A 95 9.20 -21.16 24.92
N MET A 96 9.80 -20.01 24.60
CA MET A 96 11.01 -19.52 25.26
C MET A 96 10.75 -19.17 26.73
N GLN A 97 9.61 -18.53 27.04
CA GLN A 97 9.22 -18.19 28.41
C GLN A 97 8.99 -19.43 29.28
N ALA A 98 8.36 -20.48 28.72
CA ALA A 98 8.18 -21.76 29.40
C ALA A 98 9.52 -22.45 29.68
N ALA A 99 10.44 -22.46 28.71
CA ALA A 99 11.77 -23.02 28.88
C ALA A 99 12.59 -22.29 29.95
N LEU A 100 12.55 -20.95 29.97
CA LEU A 100 13.19 -20.13 31.01
C LEU A 100 12.62 -20.43 32.41
N SER A 101 11.30 -20.54 32.53
CA SER A 101 10.66 -20.85 33.81
C SER A 101 11.06 -22.22 34.35
N LYS A 102 11.13 -23.22 33.46
CA LYS A 102 11.60 -24.57 33.81
C LYS A 102 13.06 -24.57 34.29
N LEU A 103 13.95 -23.91 33.54
CA LEU A 103 15.38 -23.84 33.87
C LEU A 103 15.61 -23.11 35.20
N ASN A 104 14.84 -22.04 35.47
CA ASN A 104 14.89 -21.32 36.74
C ASN A 104 14.49 -22.21 37.92
N ASN A 105 13.45 -23.03 37.76
CA ASN A 105 13.02 -24.00 38.78
C ASN A 105 14.08 -25.09 39.03
N GLU A 106 14.61 -25.68 37.96
CA GLU A 106 15.68 -26.70 38.07
C GLU A 106 16.92 -26.12 38.76
N ASN A 107 17.29 -24.88 38.45
CA ASN A 107 18.41 -24.19 39.09
C ASN A 107 18.15 -23.93 40.59
N ALA A 108 16.92 -23.56 40.97
CA ALA A 108 16.53 -23.41 42.37
C ALA A 108 16.60 -24.76 43.12
N GLU A 109 16.17 -25.85 42.51
CA GLU A 109 16.30 -27.20 43.08
C GLU A 109 17.76 -27.62 43.25
N LEU A 110 18.60 -27.40 42.24
CA LEU A 110 20.02 -27.73 42.30
C LEU A 110 20.72 -26.94 43.41
N LYS A 111 20.41 -25.65 43.54
CA LYS A 111 20.95 -24.81 44.63
C LYS A 111 20.53 -25.34 46.00
N ASN A 112 19.28 -25.78 46.15
CA ASN A 112 18.79 -26.39 47.38
C ASN A 112 19.50 -27.72 47.69
N ARG A 113 19.68 -28.60 46.70
CA ARG A 113 20.43 -29.86 46.86
C ARG A 113 21.88 -29.60 47.26
N ASN A 114 22.55 -28.65 46.60
CA ASN A 114 23.92 -28.26 46.91
C ASN A 114 24.04 -27.72 48.35
N CYS A 115 23.12 -26.84 48.77
CA CYS A 115 23.08 -26.36 50.17
C CYS A 115 22.92 -27.52 51.17
N LYS A 116 22.05 -28.50 50.88
CA LYS A 116 21.89 -29.68 51.75
C LYS A 116 23.15 -30.53 51.82
N GLU A 117 23.82 -30.77 50.69
CA GLU A 117 25.07 -31.53 50.67
C GLU A 117 26.19 -30.82 51.44
N LEU A 118 26.34 -29.49 51.28
CA LEU A 118 27.30 -28.70 52.05
C LEU A 118 27.06 -28.83 53.55
N ILE A 119 25.80 -28.77 54.00
CA ILE A 119 25.44 -28.94 55.41
C ILE A 119 25.82 -30.35 55.89
N ASN A 120 25.47 -31.40 55.14
CA ASN A 120 25.80 -32.78 55.51
C ASN A 120 27.31 -33.02 55.64
N ASN A 121 28.11 -32.47 54.70
CA ASN A 121 29.57 -32.60 54.71
C ASN A 121 30.23 -31.84 55.87
N LEU A 122 29.62 -30.78 56.37
CA LEU A 122 30.09 -30.03 57.54
C LEU A 122 29.70 -30.70 58.87
N VAL A 123 28.53 -31.34 58.93
CA VAL A 123 28.00 -31.99 60.14
C VAL A 123 28.66 -33.36 60.42
N ILE A 124 29.15 -34.06 59.39
CA ILE A 124 29.70 -35.43 59.52
C ILE A 124 31.25 -35.44 59.62
N LYS A 125 31.95 -34.30 59.74
CA LYS A 125 33.40 -34.32 59.99
C LYS A 125 33.68 -34.88 61.40
N PRO A 126 34.20 -36.11 61.55
CA PRO A 126 34.57 -36.64 62.85
C PRO A 126 35.96 -36.11 63.22
N GLU A 127 36.12 -35.61 64.45
CA GLU A 127 37.43 -35.52 65.12
C GLU A 127 38.00 -36.91 65.39
#